data_AF-A0A7S3TNA3-F1
#
_entry.id   AF-A0A7S3TNA3-F1
#
_cell.length_a   1.000
_cell.length_b   1.000
_cell.length_c   1.000
_cell.angle_alpha   90.00
_cell.angle_beta   90.00
_cell.angle_gamma   90.00
#
_symmetry.space_group_name_H-M   'P 1'
#
loop_
_entity.id
_entity.type
_entity.pdbx_description
1 polymer ?
#
loop_
_entity_poly.entity_id
_entity_poly.type
_entity_poly.pdbx_seq_one_letter_code
_entity_poly.pdbx_strand_id
1 'polypeptide(L)'
;RGLVMASPHMLSERQVNDVIDRVNASVDIWLLNESMERTIIAGPVNQANEALRDSMLSFMSGDYVEAIGHLLNEAMSPDAKTAAIQDIVGRTIREPLVAALNGKIDIPMVGEGTEEKLFRAIVDKILDEMVAQCVLGMENTGFV
;
A
#
# COMPACT_ATOMS: atom_id res chain seq x y z
N ARG A 1 -10.34 -15.58 -16.22
CA ARG A 1 -9.68 -14.63 -15.30
C ARG A 1 -10.07 -13.24 -15.77
N GLY A 2 -11.10 -12.65 -15.16
CA GLY A 2 -11.55 -11.31 -15.51
C GLY A 2 -10.50 -10.32 -15.03
N LEU A 3 -9.92 -9.57 -15.96
CA LEU A 3 -9.13 -8.38 -15.65
C LEU A 3 -10.06 -7.42 -14.92
N VAL A 4 -9.89 -7.27 -13.61
CA VAL A 4 -10.37 -6.09 -12.91
C VAL A 4 -9.64 -4.94 -13.59
N MET A 5 -10.36 -4.18 -14.42
CA MET A 5 -9.79 -3.03 -15.10
C MET A 5 -9.28 -2.11 -14.01
N ALA A 6 -7.95 -1.99 -13.90
CA ALA A 6 -7.34 -1.04 -13.00
C ALA A 6 -7.94 0.32 -13.32
N SER A 7 -8.61 0.92 -12.34
CA SER A 7 -9.08 2.29 -12.48
C SER A 7 -7.87 3.15 -12.89
N PRO A 8 -8.00 4.06 -13.87
CA PRO A 8 -6.89 4.92 -14.27
C PRO A 8 -6.39 5.79 -13.10
N HIS A 9 -7.21 5.95 -12.06
CA HIS A 9 -6.92 6.69 -10.85
C HIS A 9 -6.62 5.77 -9.66
N MET A 10 -5.74 6.23 -8.76
CA MET A 10 -5.36 5.48 -7.56
C MET A 10 -6.40 5.60 -6.45
N LEU A 11 -7.02 6.78 -6.31
CA LEU A 11 -8.06 7.06 -5.34
C LEU A 11 -9.43 7.10 -6.00
N SER A 12 -10.44 6.61 -5.27
CA SER A 12 -11.85 6.78 -5.63
C SER A 12 -12.33 8.22 -5.45
N GLU A 13 -13.50 8.56 -5.99
CA GLU A 13 -14.14 9.86 -5.74
C GLU A 13 -14.37 10.13 -4.25
N ARG A 14 -14.72 9.11 -3.46
CA ARG A 14 -14.90 9.25 -2.02
C ARG A 14 -13.58 9.61 -1.35
N GLN A 15 -12.53 8.86 -1.63
CA GLN A 15 -11.19 9.10 -1.07
C GLN A 15 -10.63 10.46 -1.47
N VAL A 16 -10.88 10.90 -2.71
CA VAL A 16 -10.54 12.25 -3.16
C VAL A 16 -11.25 13.30 -2.33
N ASN A 17 -12.56 13.14 -2.07
CA ASN A 17 -13.32 14.06 -1.23
C ASN A 17 -12.77 14.10 0.22
N ASP A 18 -12.42 12.95 0.80
CA ASP A 18 -11.83 12.88 2.14
C ASP A 18 -10.47 13.60 2.19
N VAL A 19 -9.64 13.48 1.12
CA VAL A 19 -8.38 14.22 1.00
C VAL A 19 -8.64 15.73 0.90
N ILE A 20 -9.62 16.16 0.10
CA ILE A 20 -10.00 17.57 -0.02
C ILE A 20 -10.39 18.12 1.36
N ASP A 21 -11.24 17.42 2.12
CA ASP A 21 -11.64 17.84 3.47
C ASP A 21 -10.45 17.98 4.41
N ARG A 22 -9.53 17.00 4.39
CA ARG A 22 -8.33 17.04 5.24
C ARG A 22 -7.37 18.15 4.85
N VAL A 23 -7.21 18.43 3.56
CA VAL A 23 -6.40 19.56 3.08
C VAL A 23 -7.06 20.88 3.47
N ASN A 24 -8.39 21.00 3.30
CA ASN A 24 -9.15 22.19 3.70
C ASN A 24 -9.12 22.44 5.21
N ALA A 25 -9.00 21.39 6.03
CA ALA A 25 -8.81 21.55 7.47
C ALA A 25 -7.37 21.94 7.85
N SER A 26 -6.41 21.76 6.95
CA SER A 26 -4.98 21.97 7.20
C SER A 26 -4.44 23.26 6.59
N VAL A 27 -5.05 23.71 5.50
CA VAL A 27 -4.79 24.98 4.84
C VAL A 27 -5.87 25.95 5.31
N ASP A 28 -5.48 27.19 5.59
CA ASP A 28 -6.42 28.29 5.82
C ASP A 28 -6.10 29.35 4.76
N ILE A 29 -6.86 29.34 3.66
CA ILE A 29 -6.71 30.35 2.62
C ILE A 29 -7.39 31.64 3.08
N TRP A 30 -6.55 32.57 3.55
CA TRP A 30 -6.96 33.90 3.98
C TRP A 30 -7.93 34.57 2.99
N LEU A 31 -9.05 35.08 3.52
CA LEU A 31 -10.16 35.76 2.82
C LEU A 31 -11.19 34.86 2.10
N LEU A 32 -11.11 33.54 2.24
CA LEU A 32 -12.13 32.63 1.74
C LEU A 32 -12.95 32.03 2.88
N ASN A 33 -14.19 31.65 2.58
CA ASN A 33 -14.95 30.75 3.46
C ASN A 33 -14.65 29.29 3.09
N GLU A 34 -14.95 28.37 3.99
CA GLU A 34 -14.64 26.94 3.84
C GLU A 34 -15.17 26.33 2.53
N SER A 35 -16.35 26.74 2.07
CA SER A 35 -16.94 26.21 0.83
C SER A 35 -16.17 26.68 -0.42
N MET A 36 -15.70 27.93 -0.41
CA MET A 36 -14.88 28.48 -1.49
C MET A 36 -13.48 27.86 -1.48
N GLU A 37 -12.90 27.70 -0.31
CA GLU A 37 -11.60 27.04 -0.12
C GLU A 37 -11.63 25.59 -0.63
N ARG A 38 -12.65 24.81 -0.24
CA ARG A 38 -12.87 23.45 -0.73
C ARG A 38 -12.89 23.38 -2.25
N THR A 39 -13.58 24.33 -2.90
CA THR A 39 -13.69 24.40 -4.36
C THR A 39 -12.33 24.64 -5.01
N ILE A 40 -11.51 25.51 -4.42
CA ILE A 40 -10.15 25.79 -4.91
C ILE A 40 -9.22 24.59 -4.71
N ILE A 41 -9.31 23.91 -3.56
CA ILE A 41 -8.50 22.72 -3.25
C ILE A 41 -8.87 21.53 -4.13
N ALA A 42 -10.16 21.38 -4.47
CA ALA A 42 -10.64 20.27 -5.28
C ALA A 42 -9.91 20.15 -6.63
N GLY A 43 -9.63 21.27 -7.30
CA GLY A 43 -8.94 21.27 -8.60
C GLY A 43 -7.56 20.61 -8.54
N PRO A 44 -6.62 21.11 -7.71
CA PRO A 44 -5.31 20.51 -7.52
C PRO A 44 -5.35 19.07 -7.00
N VAL A 45 -6.26 18.71 -6.10
CA VAL A 45 -6.36 17.32 -5.59
C VAL A 45 -6.78 16.35 -6.69
N ASN A 46 -7.74 16.73 -7.55
CA ASN A 46 -8.14 15.89 -8.70
C ASN A 46 -6.98 15.72 -9.69
N GLN A 47 -6.29 16.82 -10.05
CA GLN A 47 -5.10 16.74 -10.91
C GLN A 47 -3.98 15.88 -10.30
N ALA A 48 -3.79 15.96 -8.98
CA ALA A 48 -2.86 15.09 -8.28
C ALA A 48 -3.26 13.62 -8.40
N ASN A 49 -4.54 13.27 -8.20
CA ASN A 49 -5.01 11.87 -8.34
C ASN A 49 -4.89 11.34 -9.78
N GLU A 50 -5.11 12.19 -10.79
CA GLU A 50 -4.88 11.86 -12.21
C GLU A 50 -3.42 11.51 -12.49
N ALA A 51 -2.48 12.26 -11.92
CA ALA A 51 -1.04 12.06 -12.12
C ALA A 51 -0.40 11.10 -11.10
N LEU A 52 -1.12 10.69 -10.05
CA LEU A 52 -0.53 10.05 -8.87
C LEU A 52 0.18 8.74 -9.21
N ARG A 53 -0.47 7.90 -10.03
CA ARG A 53 0.07 6.59 -10.42
C ARG A 53 1.39 6.74 -11.16
N ASP A 54 1.42 7.57 -12.20
CA ASP A 54 2.60 7.79 -13.03
C ASP A 54 3.71 8.50 -12.23
N SER A 55 3.32 9.40 -11.33
CA SER A 55 4.26 10.06 -10.42
C SER A 55 4.94 9.05 -9.49
N MET A 56 4.20 8.09 -8.93
CA MET A 56 4.81 7.03 -8.10
C MET A 56 5.72 6.11 -8.92
N LEU A 57 5.31 5.74 -10.13
CA LEU A 57 6.12 4.91 -11.04
C LEU A 57 7.44 5.57 -11.45
N SER A 58 7.58 6.90 -11.31
CA SER A 58 8.82 7.60 -11.62
C SER A 58 9.96 7.33 -10.62
N PHE A 59 9.65 6.85 -9.40
CA PHE A 59 10.66 6.60 -8.36
C PHE A 59 10.48 5.29 -7.59
N MET A 60 9.34 4.60 -7.74
CA MET A 60 9.05 3.32 -7.10
C MET A 60 8.99 2.19 -8.14
N SER A 61 9.28 0.95 -7.70
CA SER A 61 9.03 -0.20 -8.57
C SER A 61 7.52 -0.36 -8.82
N GLY A 62 7.19 -0.91 -9.99
CA GLY A 62 5.79 -1.18 -10.36
C GLY A 62 5.07 -2.07 -9.36
N ASP A 63 5.79 -3.00 -8.73
CA ASP A 63 5.27 -3.91 -7.71
C ASP A 63 4.76 -3.14 -6.48
N TYR A 64 5.49 -2.13 -6.00
CA TYR A 64 5.01 -1.32 -4.88
C TYR A 64 3.82 -0.44 -5.27
N VAL A 65 3.81 0.10 -6.49
CA VAL A 65 2.67 0.89 -6.99
C VAL A 65 1.42 0.00 -7.10
N GLU A 66 1.58 -1.23 -7.58
CA GLU A 66 0.51 -2.23 -7.66
C GLU A 66 -0.03 -2.58 -6.26
N ALA A 67 0.86 -2.83 -5.28
CA ALA A 67 0.46 -3.12 -3.90
C ALA A 67 -0.33 -1.96 -3.27
N ILE A 68 0.10 -0.71 -3.48
CA ILE A 68 -0.64 0.48 -3.04
C ILE A 68 -2.00 0.56 -3.74
N GLY A 69 -2.06 0.24 -5.04
CA GLY A 69 -3.31 0.20 -5.81
C GLY A 69 -4.31 -0.81 -5.24
N HIS A 70 -3.85 -2.02 -4.88
CA HIS A 70 -4.70 -3.00 -4.22
C HIS A 70 -5.17 -2.54 -2.85
N LEU A 71 -4.29 -1.92 -2.07
CA LEU A 71 -4.62 -1.42 -0.73
C LEU A 71 -5.73 -0.34 -0.76
N LEU A 72 -5.64 0.57 -1.73
CA LEU A 72 -6.58 1.69 -1.90
C LEU A 72 -7.89 1.30 -2.58
N ASN A 73 -7.98 0.11 -3.17
CA ASN A 73 -9.14 -0.32 -3.95
C ASN A 73 -10.33 -0.71 -3.04
N GLU A 74 -11.29 0.19 -2.89
CA GLU A 74 -12.51 0.00 -2.09
C GLU A 74 -13.44 -1.12 -2.61
N ALA A 75 -13.25 -1.58 -3.86
CA ALA A 75 -14.03 -2.69 -4.39
C ALA A 75 -13.47 -4.07 -3.97
N MET A 76 -12.27 -4.12 -3.38
CA MET A 76 -11.66 -5.35 -2.89
C MET A 76 -11.99 -5.56 -1.41
N SER A 77 -12.33 -6.79 -1.03
CA SER A 77 -12.46 -7.15 0.38
C SER A 77 -11.10 -7.13 1.08
N PRO A 78 -11.04 -6.98 2.41
CA PRO A 78 -9.79 -7.04 3.17
C PRO A 78 -8.97 -8.31 2.90
N ASP A 79 -9.64 -9.47 2.80
CA ASP A 79 -8.99 -10.74 2.47
C ASP A 79 -8.37 -10.74 1.06
N ALA A 80 -9.08 -10.16 0.08
CA ALA A 80 -8.58 -10.05 -1.29
C ALA A 80 -7.40 -9.08 -1.38
N LYS A 81 -7.45 -7.94 -0.66
CA LYS A 81 -6.34 -6.99 -0.55
C LYS A 81 -5.11 -7.67 0.05
N THR A 82 -5.32 -8.39 1.17
CA THR A 82 -4.26 -9.13 1.88
C THR A 82 -3.59 -10.15 0.97
N ALA A 83 -4.37 -11.00 0.30
CA ALA A 83 -3.82 -12.02 -0.60
C ALA A 83 -3.04 -11.42 -1.79
N ALA A 84 -3.56 -10.36 -2.41
CA ALA A 84 -2.89 -9.69 -3.52
C ALA A 84 -1.56 -9.05 -3.09
N ILE A 85 -1.55 -8.35 -1.95
CA ILE A 85 -0.34 -7.69 -1.43
C ILE A 85 0.67 -8.74 -0.93
N GLN A 86 0.21 -9.84 -0.31
CA GLN A 86 1.08 -10.95 0.10
C GLN A 86 1.81 -11.60 -1.08
N ASP A 87 1.14 -11.78 -2.23
CA ASP A 87 1.78 -12.30 -3.44
C ASP A 87 2.91 -11.37 -3.91
N ILE A 88 2.64 -10.06 -3.96
CA ILE A 88 3.61 -9.04 -4.34
C ILE A 88 4.80 -8.99 -3.36
N VAL A 89 4.52 -8.88 -2.06
CA VAL A 89 5.55 -8.84 -1.02
C VAL A 89 6.35 -10.15 -1.01
N GLY A 90 5.69 -11.28 -1.20
CA GLY A 90 6.30 -12.60 -1.30
C GLY A 90 7.31 -12.68 -2.45
N ARG A 91 6.94 -12.23 -3.66
CA ARG A 91 7.85 -12.26 -4.82
C ARG A 91 8.98 -11.25 -4.75
N THR A 92 8.80 -10.11 -4.06
CA THR A 92 9.82 -9.05 -4.02
C THR A 92 10.73 -9.07 -2.80
N ILE A 93 10.23 -9.49 -1.63
CA ILE A 93 10.91 -9.30 -0.34
C ILE A 93 11.35 -10.62 0.30
N ARG A 94 10.64 -11.73 0.04
CA ARG A 94 10.89 -13.02 0.72
C ARG A 94 12.34 -13.49 0.59
N GLU A 95 12.81 -13.74 -0.63
CA GLU A 95 14.16 -14.29 -0.84
C GLU A 95 15.27 -13.35 -0.35
N PRO A 96 15.25 -12.04 -0.67
CA PRO A 96 16.24 -11.11 -0.14
C PRO A 96 16.29 -11.08 1.39
N LEU A 97 15.12 -11.14 2.05
CA LEU A 97 15.04 -11.10 3.50
C LEU A 97 15.53 -12.42 4.13
N VAL A 98 15.17 -13.58 3.55
CA VAL A 98 15.69 -14.88 3.99
C VAL A 98 17.21 -14.91 3.88
N ALA A 99 17.77 -14.51 2.74
CA ALA A 99 19.22 -14.47 2.55
C ALA A 99 19.91 -13.51 3.54
N ALA A 100 19.32 -12.34 3.77
CA ALA A 100 19.86 -11.36 4.71
C ALA A 100 19.80 -11.80 6.17
N LEU A 101 18.77 -12.56 6.57
CA LEU A 101 18.65 -13.09 7.93
C LEU A 101 19.55 -14.31 8.14
N ASN A 102 19.58 -15.23 7.17
CA ASN A 102 20.46 -16.41 7.20
C ASN A 102 21.95 -16.00 7.26
N GLY A 103 22.33 -14.92 6.56
CA GLY A 103 23.69 -14.38 6.64
C GLY A 103 24.03 -13.65 7.95
N LYS A 104 23.05 -13.39 8.82
CA LYS A 104 23.22 -12.62 10.06
C LYS A 104 23.01 -13.43 11.34
N ILE A 105 22.19 -14.47 11.27
CA ILE A 105 21.80 -15.29 12.41
C ILE A 105 22.29 -16.70 12.09
N ASP A 106 23.27 -17.17 12.88
CA ASP A 106 23.75 -18.54 12.86
C ASP A 106 23.06 -19.31 13.99
N ILE A 107 22.50 -20.48 13.69
CA ILE A 107 21.84 -21.34 14.67
C ILE A 107 22.73 -22.55 14.97
N PRO A 108 23.48 -22.54 16.09
CA PRO A 108 24.33 -23.65 16.45
C PRO A 108 23.54 -24.95 16.55
N MET A 109 24.10 -26.04 16.01
CA MET A 109 23.52 -27.38 15.95
C MET A 109 22.46 -27.63 14.87
N VAL A 110 22.13 -26.63 14.04
CA VAL A 110 21.28 -26.81 12.86
C VAL A 110 22.16 -26.76 11.60
N GLY A 111 22.04 -27.75 10.71
CA GLY A 111 22.79 -27.72 9.44
C GLY A 111 22.22 -26.67 8.48
N GLU A 112 23.08 -26.10 7.62
CA GLU A 112 22.74 -24.98 6.71
C GLU A 112 21.42 -25.18 5.93
N GLY A 113 21.17 -26.38 5.39
CA GLY A 113 19.94 -26.65 4.63
C GLY A 113 18.66 -26.71 5.47
N THR A 114 18.77 -26.96 6.78
CA THR A 114 17.63 -26.89 7.72
C THR A 114 17.43 -25.46 8.20
N GLU A 115 18.52 -24.72 8.37
CA GLU A 115 18.51 -23.32 8.76
C GLU A 115 17.82 -22.44 7.71
N GLU A 116 18.15 -22.62 6.43
CA GLU A 116 17.48 -21.89 5.33
C GLU A 116 15.96 -22.14 5.31
N LYS A 117 15.53 -23.39 5.51
CA LYS A 117 14.10 -23.74 5.58
C LYS A 117 13.41 -23.08 6.77
N LEU A 118 14.10 -23.01 7.92
CA LEU A 118 13.59 -22.35 9.11
C LEU A 118 13.43 -20.85 8.87
N PHE A 119 14.45 -20.18 8.32
CA PHE A 119 14.35 -18.74 8.02
C PHE A 119 13.28 -18.43 6.98
N ARG A 120 13.13 -19.27 5.95
CA ARG A 120 12.01 -19.13 5.00
C ARG A 120 10.66 -19.20 5.70
N ALA A 121 10.44 -20.18 6.56
CA ALA A 121 9.18 -20.29 7.32
C ALA A 121 8.94 -19.09 8.25
N ILE A 122 9.99 -18.60 8.91
CA ILE A 122 9.92 -17.41 9.78
C ILE A 122 9.56 -16.17 8.95
N VAL A 123 10.28 -15.93 7.85
CA VAL A 123 10.04 -14.79 6.96
C VAL A 123 8.63 -14.84 6.39
N ASP A 124 8.17 -15.99 5.94
CA ASP A 124 6.79 -16.16 5.46
C ASP A 124 5.78 -15.70 6.50
N LYS A 125 5.93 -16.13 7.76
CA LYS A 125 4.99 -15.74 8.83
C LYS A 125 5.09 -14.27 9.21
N ILE A 126 6.28 -13.69 9.19
CA ILE A 126 6.46 -12.26 9.43
C ILE A 126 5.77 -11.44 8.33
N LEU A 127 6.00 -11.79 7.06
CA LEU A 127 5.40 -11.09 5.93
C LEU A 127 3.87 -11.26 5.90
N ASP A 128 3.37 -12.48 6.17
CA ASP A 128 1.93 -12.76 6.28
C ASP A 128 1.27 -11.81 7.30
N GLU A 129 1.84 -11.71 8.50
CA GLU A 129 1.31 -10.91 9.61
C GLU A 129 1.44 -9.41 9.33
N MET A 130 2.59 -8.95 8.81
CA MET A 130 2.80 -7.55 8.46
C MET A 130 1.75 -7.06 7.46
N VAL A 131 1.49 -7.82 6.39
CA VAL A 131 0.50 -7.43 5.38
C VAL A 131 -0.90 -7.42 5.98
N ALA A 132 -1.28 -8.44 6.75
CA ALA A 132 -2.59 -8.51 7.39
C ALA A 132 -2.84 -7.32 8.32
N GLN A 133 -1.86 -6.95 9.15
CA GLN A 133 -1.94 -5.79 10.05
C GLN A 133 -2.02 -4.47 9.30
N CYS A 134 -1.28 -4.31 8.19
CA CYS A 134 -1.36 -3.11 7.37
C CYS A 134 -2.73 -2.95 6.72
N VAL A 135 -3.30 -4.02 6.15
CA VAL A 135 -4.65 -3.99 5.56
C VAL A 135 -5.68 -3.66 6.63
N LEU A 136 -5.68 -4.40 7.75
CA LEU A 136 -6.62 -4.17 8.85
C LEU A 136 -6.51 -2.75 9.43
N GLY A 137 -5.29 -2.23 9.59
CA GLY A 137 -5.05 -0.87 10.07
C GLY A 137 -5.66 0.18 9.14
N MET A 138 -5.56 -0.02 7.83
CA MET A 138 -6.15 0.88 6.84
C MET A 138 -7.69 0.84 6.86
N GLU A 139 -8.29 -0.34 6.93
CA GLU A 139 -9.76 -0.51 7.06
C GLU A 139 -10.28 0.21 8.33
N ASN A 140 -9.56 0.10 9.44
CA ASN A 140 -9.92 0.75 10.70
C ASN A 140 -9.86 2.29 10.65
N THR A 141 -9.16 2.87 9.67
CA THR A 141 -9.12 4.33 9.50
C THR A 141 -10.36 4.88 8.77
N GLY A 142 -11.16 4.01 8.15
CA GLY A 142 -12.28 4.40 7.28
C GLY A 142 -11.85 5.01 5.94
N PHE A 143 -10.54 5.03 5.63
CA PHE A 143 -10.03 5.59 4.38
C PHE A 143 -10.12 4.62 3.20
N VAL A 144 -10.14 3.31 3.44
CA VAL A 144 -10.25 2.26 2.41
C VAL A 144 -11.31 1.23 2.75
#